data_AF-A0A382PAE6-F1
#
_entry.id   AF-A0A382PAE6-F1
#
_cell.length_a   1.000
_cell.length_b   1.000
_cell.length_c   1.000
_cell.angle_alpha   90.00
_cell.angle_beta   90.00
_cell.angle_gamma   90.00
#
_symmetry.space_group_name_H-M   'P 1'
#
loop_
_entity.id
_entity.type
_entity.pdbx_description
1 polymer ?
#
loop_
_entity_poly.entity_id
_entity_poly.type
_entity_poly.pdbx_seq_one_letter_code
_entity_poly.pdbx_strand_id
1 'polypeptide(L)' 'KKIYETLTAKLNEFNSVEYYYLLNSWFEKEQYDDVNKYINSVGCKYFIEQIDLKDLGIV' A
#
# COMPACT_ATOMS: atom_id res chain seq x y z
N LYS A 1 -3.60 -14.19 -6.90
CA LYS A 1 -3.57 -14.06 -5.42
C LYS A 1 -2.32 -13.29 -5.05
N LYS A 2 -2.47 -12.17 -4.32
CA LYS A 2 -1.32 -11.35 -3.95
C LYS A 2 -0.49 -12.13 -2.91
N ILE A 3 0.84 -12.08 -3.00
CA ILE A 3 1.73 -12.82 -2.09
C ILE A 3 1.46 -12.38 -0.64
N TYR A 4 1.19 -11.09 -0.43
CA TYR A 4 0.87 -10.51 0.87
C TYR A 4 -0.40 -11.10 1.50
N GLU A 5 -1.48 -11.26 0.71
CA GLU A 5 -2.72 -11.92 1.17
C GLU A 5 -2.48 -13.36 1.64
N THR A 6 -1.47 -14.03 1.06
CA THR A 6 -1.11 -15.40 1.42
C THR A 6 -0.28 -15.43 2.69
N LEU A 7 0.67 -14.50 2.84
CA LEU A 7 1.51 -14.37 4.04
C LEU A 7 0.70 -13.95 5.27
N THR A 8 -0.32 -13.10 5.08
CA THR A 8 -1.16 -12.62 6.16
C THR A 8 -2.55 -13.22 6.15
N ALA A 9 -2.73 -14.34 5.46
CA ALA A 9 -3.97 -15.10 5.43
C ALA A 9 -4.51 -15.38 6.84
N LYS A 10 -3.62 -15.67 7.79
CA LYS A 10 -3.96 -15.92 9.20
C LYS A 10 -4.47 -14.68 9.96
N LEU A 11 -4.06 -13.49 9.56
CA LEU A 11 -4.56 -12.22 10.13
C LEU A 11 -5.86 -11.78 9.43
N ASN A 12 -5.95 -12.02 8.12
CA ASN A 12 -7.14 -11.78 7.30
C ASN A 12 -8.34 -12.67 7.67
N GLU A 13 -8.11 -13.77 8.40
CA GLU A 13 -9.17 -14.67 8.87
C GLU A 13 -10.06 -14.02 9.94
N PHE A 14 -9.51 -13.09 10.73
CA PHE A 14 -10.23 -12.44 11.82
C PHE A 14 -10.57 -10.96 11.53
N ASN A 15 -9.70 -10.21 10.85
CA ASN A 15 -9.94 -8.82 10.45
C ASN A 15 -9.44 -8.57 9.02
N SER A 16 -10.14 -7.76 8.23
CA SER A 16 -9.65 -7.34 6.90
C SER A 16 -8.42 -6.46 7.04
N VAL A 17 -7.24 -6.96 6.65
CA VAL A 17 -5.98 -6.21 6.71
C VAL A 17 -5.80 -5.43 5.41
N GLU A 18 -5.79 -4.11 5.51
CA GLU A 18 -5.42 -3.21 4.40
C GLU A 18 -3.92 -2.89 4.44
N TYR A 19 -3.30 -2.86 3.26
CA TYR A 19 -1.88 -2.52 3.10
C TYR A 19 -1.72 -1.19 2.39
N TYR A 20 -0.85 -0.36 2.95
CA TYR A 20 -0.48 0.93 2.40
C TYR A 20 1.04 0.99 2.26
N TYR A 21 1.53 1.44 1.10
CA TYR A 21 2.94 1.74 0.91
C TYR A 21 3.21 3.18 1.32
N LEU A 22 4.18 3.41 2.19
CA LEU A 22 4.72 4.75 2.45
C LEU A 22 6.02 4.89 1.67
N LEU A 23 6.00 5.73 0.64
CA LEU A 23 7.10 5.97 -0.26
C LEU A 23 7.67 7.36 0.02
N ASN A 24 8.90 7.61 -0.44
CA ASN A 24 9.49 8.95 -0.40
C ASN A 24 9.27 9.67 -1.74
N SER A 25 9.61 10.95 -1.78
CA SER A 25 9.58 11.84 -2.94
C SER A 25 10.40 11.36 -4.14
N TRP A 26 11.22 10.31 -4.01
CA TRP A 26 11.91 9.75 -5.18
C TRP A 26 10.92 9.12 -6.15
N PHE A 27 9.82 8.54 -5.66
CA PHE A 27 8.79 7.88 -6.47
C PHE A 27 7.89 8.86 -7.24
N GLU A 28 8.11 10.17 -7.08
CA GLU A 28 7.48 11.20 -7.92
C GLU A 28 8.21 11.40 -9.26
N LYS A 29 9.44 10.88 -9.39
CA LYS A 29 10.19 10.97 -10.64
C LYS A 29 9.60 10.00 -11.67
N GLU A 30 9.54 10.44 -12.93
CA GLU A 30 8.98 9.67 -14.06
C GLU A 30 9.62 8.28 -14.21
N GLN A 31 10.90 8.13 -13.86
CA GLN A 31 11.63 6.86 -13.88
C GLN A 31 11.09 5.79 -12.93
N TYR A 32 10.21 6.13 -11.98
CA TYR A 32 9.54 5.20 -11.06
C TYR A 32 8.04 5.08 -11.32
N ASP A 33 7.54 5.65 -12.43
CA ASP A 33 6.14 5.52 -12.82
C ASP A 33 5.73 4.06 -13.06
N ASP A 34 6.68 3.22 -13.46
CA ASP A 34 6.51 1.76 -13.55
C ASP A 34 6.17 1.13 -12.19
N VAL A 35 6.82 1.58 -11.12
CA VAL A 35 6.53 1.13 -9.75
C VAL A 35 5.16 1.62 -9.30
N ASN A 36 4.81 2.89 -9.56
CA ASN A 36 3.50 3.43 -9.21
C ASN A 36 2.38 2.66 -9.95
N LYS A 37 2.59 2.34 -11.23
CA LYS A 37 1.69 1.50 -12.04
C LYS A 37 1.60 0.09 -11.49
N TYR A 38 2.70 -0.50 -11.05
CA TYR A 38 2.68 -1.82 -10.41
C TYR A 38 1.87 -1.82 -9.12
N ILE A 39 2.08 -0.84 -8.24
CA ILE A 39 1.35 -0.70 -6.96
C ILE A 39 -0.16 -0.57 -7.22
N ASN A 40 -0.55 0.25 -8.20
CA ASN A 40 -1.94 0.39 -8.61
C ASN A 40 -2.51 -0.90 -9.25
N SER A 41 -1.71 -1.60 -10.07
CA SER A 41 -2.08 -2.88 -10.70
C SER A 41 -2.34 -3.98 -9.66
N VAL A 42 -1.55 -4.03 -8.60
CA VAL A 42 -1.78 -4.94 -7.48
C VAL A 42 -2.88 -4.45 -6.53
N GLY A 43 -3.53 -3.30 -6.81
CA GLY A 43 -4.64 -2.77 -6.03
C GLY A 43 -4.27 -2.43 -4.60
N CYS A 44 -3.05 -1.94 -4.37
CA CYS A 44 -2.62 -1.39 -3.08
C CYS A 44 -2.56 0.14 -3.18
N LYS A 45 -2.85 0.83 -2.08
CA LYS A 45 -2.71 2.29 -2.01
C LYS A 45 -1.28 2.66 -1.58
N TYR A 46 -0.82 3.84 -1.99
CA TYR A 46 0.44 4.39 -1.52
C TYR A 46 0.30 5.86 -1.13
N PHE A 47 1.21 6.30 -0.27
CA PHE A 47 1.37 7.68 0.19
C PHE A 47 2.81 8.12 -0.05
N ILE A 48 3.01 9.43 -0.28
CA ILE A 48 4.33 10.02 -0.46
C ILE A 48 4.66 10.88 0.77
N GLU A 49 5.80 10.60 1.41
CA GLU A 49 6.39 11.29 2.58
C GLU A 49 5.55 11.23 3.87
N GLN A 50 4.23 11.38 3.79
CA GLN A 50 3.33 11.43 4.93
C GLN A 50 2.09 10.56 4.71
N ILE A 51 1.66 9.89 5.78
CA ILE A 51 0.39 9.20 5.85
C ILE A 51 -0.56 9.95 6.78
N ASP A 52 -1.78 10.20 6.34
CA ASP A 52 -2.78 10.81 7.19
C ASP A 52 -3.43 9.74 8.08
N LEU A 53 -3.33 9.92 9.39
CA LEU A 53 -3.89 8.97 10.37
C LEU A 53 -5.42 8.80 10.24
N LYS A 54 -6.09 9.82 9.71
CA LYS A 54 -7.51 9.77 9.36
C LYS A 54 -7.80 8.72 8.28
N ASP A 55 -6.92 8.56 7.31
CA ASP A 55 -7.05 7.54 6.26
C ASP A 55 -6.82 6.12 6.79
N LEU A 56 -6.15 5.99 7.94
CA LEU A 56 -5.99 4.72 8.66
C LEU A 56 -7.16 4.40 9.60
N GLY A 57 -8.17 5.26 9.68
CA GLY A 57 -9.32 5.08 10.58
C GLY A 57 -8.97 5.24 12.06
N ILE A 58 -7.80 5.81 12.37
CA ILE A 58 -7.37 6.09 13.74
C ILE A 58 -7.72 7.55 14.04
N VAL A 59 -8.67 7.74 14.96
CA VAL A 59 -9.15 9.04 15.44
C VAL A 59 -8.76 9.22 16.90
#